data_AF-A0A1W6ZV65-F1
#
_entry.id   AF-A0A1W6ZV65-F1
#
_cell.length_a   1.000
_cell.length_b   1.000
_cell.length_c   1.000
_cell.angle_alpha   90.00
_cell.angle_beta   90.00
_cell.angle_gamma   90.00
#
_symmetry.space_group_name_H-M   'P 1'
#
loop_
_entity.id
_entity.type
_entity.pdbx_description
1 polymer ?
#
loop_
_entity_poly.entity_id
_entity_poly.type
_entity_poly.pdbx_seq_one_letter_code
_entity_poly.pdbx_strand_id
1 'polypeptide(L)' 'MTGVDILQKSDQDRFLLSRYGVLYYWRRVPKALAEIDGRAPIIRHSLKTDDLAKARAQRDVLEKADNQL' A
#
# COMPACT_ATOMS: atom_id res chain seq x y z
N MET A 1 19.62 -9.84 -0.75
CA MET A 1 18.45 -10.66 -1.10
C MET A 1 17.19 -9.91 -0.65
N THR A 2 16.71 -8.97 -1.47
CA THR A 2 15.57 -8.11 -1.16
C THR A 2 14.27 -8.84 -1.51
N GLY A 3 13.67 -9.55 -0.54
CA GLY A 3 12.42 -10.29 -0.71
C GLY A 3 11.19 -9.38 -0.74
N VAL A 4 11.06 -8.57 -1.79
CA VAL A 4 9.93 -7.66 -2.01
C VAL A 4 9.40 -7.93 -3.42
N ASP A 5 8.20 -8.49 -3.51
CA ASP A 5 7.57 -8.88 -4.77
C ASP A 5 6.38 -7.97 -5.07
N ILE A 6 6.44 -7.25 -6.19
CA ILE A 6 5.34 -6.42 -6.69
C ILE A 6 4.22 -7.35 -7.16
N LEU A 7 3.03 -7.17 -6.58
CA LEU A 7 1.89 -8.06 -6.78
C LEU A 7 0.89 -7.59 -7.84
N GLN A 8 1.25 -6.57 -8.63
CA GLN A 8 0.40 -5.93 -9.64
C GLN A 8 0.05 -6.88 -10.80
N LYS A 9 -0.88 -7.81 -10.56
CA LYS A 9 -1.43 -8.71 -11.58
C LYS A 9 -2.67 -8.11 -12.24
N SER A 10 -3.30 -7.13 -11.59
CA SER A 10 -4.47 -6.40 -12.05
C SER A 10 -4.58 -5.03 -11.37
N ASP A 11 -5.44 -4.15 -11.88
CA ASP A 11 -5.73 -2.85 -11.24
C ASP A 11 -6.33 -2.99 -9.82
N GLN A 12 -6.88 -4.16 -9.49
CA GLN A 12 -7.35 -4.47 -8.13
C GLN A 12 -6.19 -4.70 -7.15
N ASP A 13 -4.99 -4.94 -7.65
CA ASP A 13 -3.82 -5.17 -6.81
C ASP A 13 -3.02 -3.89 -6.60
N ARG A 14 -3.47 -2.74 -7.14
CA ARG A 14 -2.80 -1.45 -6.97
C ARG A 14 -2.47 -1.16 -5.52
N PHE A 15 -1.26 -0.63 -5.32
CA PHE A 15 -0.69 -0.35 -4.00
C PHE A 15 -0.50 -1.58 -3.10
N LEU A 16 -0.65 -2.81 -3.58
CA LEU A 16 -0.26 -4.02 -2.85
C LEU A 16 1.16 -4.45 -3.21
N LEU A 17 1.90 -4.79 -2.16
CA LEU A 17 3.24 -5.35 -2.21
C LEU A 17 3.32 -6.57 -1.29
N SER A 18 3.96 -7.66 -1.74
CA SER A 18 4.29 -8.78 -0.86
C SER A 18 5.72 -8.63 -0.35
N ARG A 19 5.92 -8.91 0.94
CA ARG A 19 7.23 -8.98 1.57
C ARG A 19 7.22 -10.01 2.68
N TYR A 20 8.11 -11.00 2.58
CA TYR A 20 8.20 -12.12 3.52
C TYR A 20 6.85 -12.81 3.78
N GLY A 21 6.07 -13.01 2.71
CA GLY A 21 4.75 -13.65 2.80
C GLY A 21 3.68 -12.78 3.47
N VAL A 22 3.90 -11.48 3.64
CA VAL A 22 2.89 -10.55 4.17
C VAL A 22 2.61 -9.46 3.15
N LEU A 23 1.34 -9.13 2.96
CA LEU A 23 0.89 -8.05 2.08
C LEU A 23 0.95 -6.71 2.80
N TYR A 24 1.35 -5.69 2.04
CA TYR A 24 1.50 -4.31 2.48
C TYR A 24 0.70 -3.40 1.55
N TYR A 25 0.07 -2.38 2.13
CA TYR A 25 -0.31 -1.19 1.41
C TYR A 25 0.93 -0.32 1.22
N TRP A 26 1.24 0.02 -0.02
CA TRP A 26 2.41 0.80 -0.40
C TRP A 26 2.05 1.83 -1.47
N ARG A 27 2.15 3.10 -1.11
CA ARG A 27 1.80 4.23 -1.98
C ARG A 27 2.76 5.39 -1.80
N ARG A 28 3.02 6.10 -2.89
CA ARG A 28 3.78 7.35 -2.88
C ARG A 28 2.88 8.52 -2.46
N VAL A 29 3.39 9.37 -1.56
CA VAL A 29 2.74 10.65 -1.25
C VAL A 29 2.89 11.58 -2.46
N PRO A 30 1.81 12.26 -2.93
CA PRO A 30 1.91 13.22 -4.02
C PRO A 30 2.96 14.29 -3.73
N LYS A 31 3.77 14.67 -4.74
CA LYS A 31 4.87 15.64 -4.56
C LYS A 31 4.38 16.97 -3.98
N ALA A 32 3.19 17.42 -4.37
CA ALA A 32 2.57 18.64 -3.86
C ALA A 32 2.27 18.61 -2.35
N LEU A 33 2.12 17.41 -1.77
CA LEU A 33 1.83 17.20 -0.35
C LEU A 33 3.06 16.74 0.45
N ALA A 34 4.20 16.50 -0.20
CA ALA A 34 5.36 15.89 0.45
C ALA A 34 5.96 16.72 1.58
N GLU A 35 5.85 18.06 1.50
CA GLU A 35 6.34 18.98 2.53
C GLU A 35 5.36 19.13 3.72
N ILE A 36 4.13 18.62 3.58
CA ILE A 36 3.04 18.80 4.55
C ILE A 36 2.68 17.47 5.23
N ASP A 37 2.66 16.37 4.47
CA ASP A 37 2.35 15.03 4.99
C ASP A 37 3.63 14.39 5.55
N GLY A 38 3.71 14.26 6.88
CA GLY A 38 4.84 13.64 7.57
C GLY A 38 5.08 12.17 7.22
N ARG A 39 4.18 11.51 6.47
CA ARG A 39 4.36 10.15 5.94
C ARG A 39 5.12 10.14 4.60
N ALA A 40 5.47 11.31 4.05
CA ALA A 40 6.28 11.41 2.85
C ALA A 40 7.67 10.74 3.03
N PRO A 41 8.28 10.23 1.94
CA PRO A 41 7.78 10.19 0.56
C PRO A 41 6.85 8.99 0.27
N ILE A 42 6.78 8.01 1.17
CA ILE A 42 6.16 6.72 0.94
C ILE A 42 5.39 6.28 2.19
N ILE A 43 4.10 5.97 1.99
CA ILE A 43 3.29 5.26 2.97
C ILE A 43 3.52 3.76 2.76
N ARG A 44 3.94 3.06 3.82
CA ARG A 44 4.03 1.60 3.85
C ARG A 44 3.37 1.06 5.10
N HIS A 45 2.23 0.38 4.94
CA HIS A 45 1.46 -0.19 6.03
C HIS A 45 1.32 -1.70 5.86
N SER A 46 1.71 -2.47 6.88
CA SER A 46 1.49 -3.93 6.86
C SER A 46 0.00 -4.23 6.99
N LEU A 47 -0.54 -5.05 6.10
CA LEU A 47 -1.92 -5.51 6.15
C LEU A 47 -2.10 -6.75 7.04
N LYS A 48 -0.97 -7.30 7.53
CA LYS A 48 -0.90 -8.44 8.46
C LYS A 48 -1.66 -9.67 7.93
N THR A 49 -1.60 -9.88 6.62
CA THR A 49 -2.26 -10.99 5.93
C THR A 49 -1.48 -11.36 4.67
N ASP A 50 -1.55 -12.62 4.27
CA ASP A 50 -1.10 -13.15 2.97
C ASP A 50 -2.26 -13.39 2.00
N ASP A 51 -3.49 -13.47 2.53
CA ASP A 51 -4.74 -13.52 1.77
C ASP A 51 -4.96 -12.24 0.94
N LEU A 52 -5.03 -12.41 -0.38
CA LEU A 52 -5.18 -11.33 -1.34
C LEU A 52 -6.53 -10.62 -1.27
N ALA A 53 -7.62 -11.36 -1.04
CA ALA A 53 -8.96 -10.77 -0.97
C ALA A 53 -9.09 -9.89 0.29
N LYS A 54 -8.58 -10.37 1.42
CA LYS A 54 -8.52 -9.60 2.67
C LYS A 54 -7.64 -8.36 2.53
N ALA A 55 -6.47 -8.51 1.91
CA ALA A 55 -5.57 -7.38 1.66
C ALA A 55 -6.20 -6.31 0.76
N ARG A 56 -6.93 -6.70 -0.29
CA ARG A 56 -7.69 -5.77 -1.14
C ARG A 56 -8.70 -4.96 -0.32
N ALA A 57 -9.51 -5.62 0.51
CA ALA A 57 -10.50 -4.96 1.35
C ALA A 57 -9.86 -3.96 2.34
N GLN A 58 -8.75 -4.34 2.99
CA GLN A 58 -8.03 -3.44 3.90
C GLN A 58 -7.38 -2.27 3.14
N ARG A 59 -6.82 -2.53 1.95
CA ARG A 59 -6.25 -1.49 1.08
C ARG A 59 -7.30 -0.48 0.66
N ASP A 60 -8.50 -0.91 0.29
CA ASP A 60 -9.58 -0.01 -0.13
C ASP A 60 -9.99 0.95 1.01
N VAL A 61 -9.99 0.48 2.26
CA VAL A 61 -10.24 1.34 3.43
C VAL A 61 -9.14 2.39 3.60
N LEU A 62 -7.87 1.99 3.51
CA LEU A 62 -6.73 2.90 3.62
C LEU A 62 -6.69 3.92 2.47
N GLU A 63 -6.90 3.46 1.23
CA GLU A 63 -6.94 4.33 0.05
C GLU A 63 -8.10 5.33 0.14
N LYS A 64 -9.28 4.90 0.60
CA LYS A 64 -10.40 5.82 0.83
C LYS A 64 -10.06 6.88 1.87
N ALA A 65 -9.42 6.51 2.98
CA ALA A 65 -8.99 7.46 4.00
C ALA A 65 -7.94 8.45 3.47
N ASP A 66 -6.96 7.97 2.70
CA ASP A 66 -5.93 8.81 2.08
C ASP A 66 -6.49 9.75 1.01
N ASN A 67 -7.61 9.39 0.35
CA ASN A 67 -8.28 10.24 -0.65
C ASN A 67 -9.22 11.30 -0.04
N GLN A 68 -9.48 11.25 1.28
CA GLN A 68 -10.35 12.20 1.99
C GLN A 68 -9.58 13.34 2.68
N LEU A 69 -8.24 13.34 2.56
CA LEU A 69 -7.31 14.37 3.04
C LEU A 69 -7.00 15.38 1.93
#